data_AF-D2RJC9-F1
#
_entry.id   AF-D2RJC9-F1
#
_cell.length_a   1.000
_cell.length_b   1.000
_cell.length_c   1.000
_cell.angle_alpha   90.00
_cell.angle_beta   90.00
_cell.angle_gamma   90.00
#
_symmetry.space_group_name_H-M   'P 1'
#
loop_
_entity.id
_entity.type
_entity.pdbx_description
1 polymer ?
#
loop_
_entity_poly.entity_id
_entity_poly.type
_entity_poly.pdbx_seq_one_letter_code
_entity_poly.pdbx_strand_id
1 'polypeptide(L)'
;MRQQKGQDIIEYALMLAIIVGIGGWIYNAGANGGLAGSINSVFNNASALLDEASKEKLPAASTAKDIIERLRQGRYDGLADVLQGKPSSTLVISSDSAAGQDLARKLNIQTKEGDGWFARVQTDGTTVFSYYSAAANNGVTFSQLAADYNSNPTKYYEASKGNNATVRITEGLFNSQGKSAVGSGKTVFENVKGFVGPSPSGSGFIIDPTRTNNLK
;
A
#
# COMPACT_ATOMS: atom_id res chain seq x y z
N MET A 1 0.13 35.07 28.47
CA MET A 1 0.28 34.59 27.07
C MET A 1 1.68 34.87 26.59
N ARG A 2 2.39 33.88 26.02
CA ARG A 2 3.34 33.99 24.89
C ARG A 2 4.19 32.71 24.76
N GLN A 3 3.83 31.86 23.80
CA GLN A 3 4.79 31.00 23.09
C GLN A 3 4.47 31.13 21.59
N GLN A 4 5.19 32.00 20.90
CA GLN A 4 5.09 32.21 19.45
C GLN A 4 6.45 32.67 18.88
N LYS A 5 7.54 31.94 19.16
CA LYS A 5 8.84 32.25 18.53
C LYS A 5 9.62 31.03 18.00
N GLY A 6 9.08 29.81 18.12
CA GLY A 6 9.75 28.60 17.64
C GLY A 6 9.12 27.95 16.40
N GLN A 7 7.90 28.34 16.02
CA GLN A 7 7.16 27.69 14.93
C GLN A 7 7.54 28.25 13.55
N ASP A 8 7.76 29.56 13.44
CA ASP A 8 8.24 30.21 12.20
C ASP A 8 9.59 29.64 11.74
N ILE A 9 10.55 29.47 12.65
CA ILE A 9 11.94 29.10 12.28
C ILE A 9 12.02 27.67 11.72
N ILE A 10 11.18 26.75 12.20
CA ILE A 10 11.14 25.37 11.70
C ILE A 10 10.55 25.32 10.29
N GLU A 11 9.52 26.12 10.00
CA GLU A 11 8.96 26.22 8.65
C GLU A 11 9.95 26.83 7.66
N TYR A 12 10.65 27.91 8.04
CA TYR A 12 11.70 28.47 7.18
C TYR A 12 12.86 27.49 6.97
N ALA A 13 13.25 26.73 8.00
CA ALA A 13 14.31 25.72 7.87
C ALA A 13 13.87 24.55 6.97
N LEU A 14 12.61 24.12 7.05
CA LEU A 14 12.06 23.08 6.19
C LEU A 14 11.95 23.55 4.73
N MET A 15 11.43 24.76 4.50
CA MET A 15 11.39 25.37 3.17
C MET A 15 12.81 25.52 2.58
N LEU A 16 13.77 25.98 3.38
CA LEU A 16 15.15 26.15 2.94
C LEU A 16 15.82 24.79 2.66
N ALA A 17 15.58 23.77 3.49
CA ALA A 17 16.10 22.42 3.26
C ALA A 17 15.54 21.79 1.98
N ILE A 18 14.25 22.02 1.69
CA ILE A 18 13.60 21.61 0.44
C ILE A 18 14.24 22.37 -0.74
N ILE A 19 14.39 23.70 -0.65
CA ILE A 19 14.98 24.54 -1.70
C ILE A 19 16.44 24.16 -1.99
N VAL A 20 17.25 23.92 -0.96
CA VAL A 20 18.67 23.56 -1.09
C VAL A 20 18.84 22.14 -1.61
N GLY A 21 18.02 21.18 -1.13
CA GLY A 21 18.01 19.81 -1.65
C GLY A 21 17.59 19.73 -3.12
N ILE A 22 16.60 20.54 -3.53
CA ILE A 22 16.16 20.68 -4.91
C ILE A 22 17.21 21.39 -5.77
N GLY A 23 17.85 22.44 -5.25
CA GLY A 23 18.91 23.18 -5.94
C GLY A 23 20.13 22.33 -6.28
N GLY A 24 20.55 21.44 -5.38
CA GLY A 24 21.66 20.50 -5.62
C GLY A 24 21.36 19.44 -6.69
N TRP A 25 20.09 18.99 -6.80
CA TRP A 25 19.67 18.02 -7.81
C TRP A 25 19.47 18.68 -9.19
N ILE A 26 18.91 19.90 -9.21
CA ILE A 26 18.77 20.73 -10.42
C ILE A 26 20.13 21.07 -11.03
N TYR A 27 21.14 21.41 -10.22
CA TYR A 27 22.49 21.71 -10.72
C TYR A 27 23.13 20.50 -11.42
N ASN A 28 22.91 19.29 -10.89
CA ASN A 28 23.37 18.04 -11.51
C ASN A 28 22.54 17.66 -12.77
N ALA A 29 21.24 17.95 -12.80
CA ALA A 29 20.36 17.67 -13.94
C ALA A 29 20.49 18.70 -15.09
N GLY A 30 20.88 19.94 -14.79
CA GLY A 30 21.13 21.01 -15.76
C GLY A 30 22.32 20.75 -16.69
N ALA A 31 23.27 19.89 -16.28
CA ALA A 31 24.41 19.50 -17.11
C ALA A 31 24.04 18.61 -18.31
N ASN A 32 22.84 18.00 -18.34
CA ASN A 32 22.42 17.03 -19.36
C ASN A 32 21.14 17.42 -20.12
N GLY A 33 20.79 18.72 -20.19
CA GLY A 33 19.77 19.22 -21.13
C GLY A 33 18.29 18.90 -20.81
N GLY A 34 17.97 18.36 -19.62
CA GLY A 34 16.61 18.00 -19.22
C GLY A 34 15.92 18.94 -18.22
N LEU A 35 16.46 20.14 -18.02
CA LEU A 35 16.15 21.02 -16.89
C LEU A 35 14.65 21.34 -16.74
N ALA A 36 13.94 21.64 -17.83
CA ALA A 36 12.52 21.99 -17.78
C ALA A 36 11.60 20.82 -17.37
N GLY A 37 11.91 19.60 -17.81
CA GLY A 37 11.16 18.39 -17.43
C GLY A 37 11.38 18.01 -15.97
N SER A 38 12.62 18.12 -15.50
CA SER A 38 12.99 17.88 -14.11
C SER A 38 12.38 18.90 -13.15
N ILE A 39 12.32 20.18 -13.52
CA ILE A 39 11.68 21.24 -12.72
C ILE A 39 10.16 21.01 -12.60
N ASN A 40 9.47 20.70 -13.70
CA ASN A 40 8.03 20.43 -13.66
C ASN A 40 7.69 19.22 -12.79
N SER A 41 8.50 18.16 -12.85
CA SER A 41 8.35 16.99 -11.97
C SER A 41 8.52 17.35 -10.49
N VAL A 42 9.53 18.16 -10.17
CA VAL A 42 9.78 18.60 -8.79
C VAL A 42 8.65 19.49 -8.26
N PHE A 43 8.15 20.43 -9.05
CA PHE A 43 7.03 21.29 -8.65
C PHE A 43 5.73 20.49 -8.48
N ASN A 44 5.41 19.57 -9.39
CA ASN A 44 4.23 18.72 -9.24
C ASN A 44 4.31 17.82 -8.00
N ASN A 45 5.49 17.25 -7.71
CA ASN A 45 5.70 16.45 -6.50
C ASN A 45 5.66 17.30 -5.22
N ALA A 46 6.20 18.52 -5.24
CA ALA A 46 6.16 19.44 -4.11
C ALA A 46 4.74 19.98 -3.84
N SER A 47 3.97 20.30 -4.88
CA SER A 47 2.56 20.67 -4.76
C SER A 47 1.73 19.54 -4.18
N ALA A 48 1.94 18.30 -4.63
CA ALA A 48 1.30 17.13 -4.02
C ALA A 48 1.65 16.97 -2.53
N LEU A 49 2.91 17.18 -2.15
CA LEU A 49 3.36 17.14 -0.75
C LEU A 49 2.78 18.26 0.12
N LEU A 50 2.58 19.46 -0.43
CA LEU A 50 1.97 20.61 0.27
C LEU A 50 0.45 20.43 0.45
N ASP A 51 -0.24 19.93 -0.57
CA ASP A 51 -1.66 19.57 -0.49
C ASP A 51 -1.91 18.40 0.48
N GLU A 52 -0.91 17.56 0.69
CA GLU A 52 -0.93 16.45 1.64
C GLU A 52 -0.57 16.90 3.07
N ALA A 53 0.31 17.89 3.22
CA ALA A 53 0.67 18.48 4.50
C ALA A 53 -0.42 19.40 5.11
N SER A 54 -1.33 19.93 4.29
CA SER A 54 -2.42 20.83 4.71
C SER A 54 -3.68 20.12 5.20
N LYS A 55 -3.76 18.79 5.06
CA LYS A 55 -4.84 17.96 5.63
C LYS A 55 -4.46 17.54 7.05
N GLU A 56 -5.43 17.36 7.95
CA GLU A 56 -5.16 16.78 9.28
C GLU A 56 -4.31 15.53 9.12
N LYS A 57 -3.08 15.55 9.66
CA LYS A 57 -2.14 14.44 9.51
C LYS A 57 -2.68 13.23 10.24
N LEU A 58 -3.23 12.29 9.47
CA LEU A 58 -3.54 10.96 9.98
C LEU A 58 -2.29 10.39 10.66
N PRO A 59 -2.38 9.76 11.85
CA PRO A 59 -1.22 9.13 12.47
C PRO A 59 -0.67 8.04 11.56
N ALA A 60 0.66 7.83 11.58
CA ALA A 60 1.31 6.82 10.75
C ALA A 60 0.81 5.42 11.11
N ALA A 61 0.40 4.65 10.11
CA ALA A 61 0.04 3.25 10.26
C ALA A 61 1.25 2.38 9.89
N SER A 62 1.88 1.74 10.89
CA SER A 62 3.15 1.03 10.71
C SER A 62 3.13 -0.44 11.13
N THR A 63 2.16 -0.87 11.93
CA THR A 63 1.95 -2.29 12.23
C THR A 63 0.99 -2.93 11.22
N ALA A 64 1.05 -4.25 11.05
CA ALA A 64 0.15 -4.97 10.16
C ALA A 64 -1.33 -4.65 10.46
N LYS A 65 -1.70 -4.60 11.74
CA LYS A 65 -3.06 -4.29 12.19
C LYS A 65 -3.44 -2.83 11.89
N ASP A 66 -2.56 -1.88 12.17
CA ASP A 66 -2.82 -0.46 11.90
C ASP A 66 -2.95 -0.20 10.40
N ILE A 67 -2.15 -0.88 9.57
CA ILE A 67 -2.20 -0.77 8.11
C ILE A 67 -3.52 -1.33 7.59
N ILE A 68 -3.96 -2.50 8.06
CA ILE A 68 -5.26 -3.08 7.71
C ILE A 68 -6.39 -2.14 8.12
N GLU A 69 -6.35 -1.59 9.33
CA GLU A 69 -7.37 -0.65 9.80
C GLU A 69 -7.34 0.65 9.01
N ARG A 70 -6.17 1.15 8.63
CA ARG A 70 -6.03 2.35 7.81
C ARG A 70 -6.54 2.14 6.38
N LEU A 71 -6.32 0.97 5.79
CA LEU A 71 -6.94 0.60 4.50
C LEU A 71 -8.46 0.47 4.62
N ARG A 72 -8.97 -0.05 5.75
CA ARG A 72 -10.41 -0.06 6.06
C ARG A 72 -10.96 1.37 6.12
N GLN A 73 -10.33 2.28 6.86
CA GLN A 73 -10.71 3.70 6.92
C GLN A 73 -10.66 4.34 5.52
N GLY A 74 -9.62 4.02 4.74
CA GLY A 74 -9.49 4.37 3.32
C GLY A 74 -10.76 4.09 2.53
N ARG A 75 -11.27 2.87 2.63
CA ARG A 75 -12.46 2.42 1.89
C ARG A 75 -13.78 2.93 2.46
N TYR A 76 -13.99 2.75 3.77
CA TYR A 76 -15.32 2.85 4.38
C TYR A 76 -15.58 4.20 5.04
N ASP A 77 -14.52 4.92 5.39
CA ASP A 77 -14.61 6.24 6.04
C ASP A 77 -14.30 7.35 5.01
N GLY A 78 -14.17 6.99 3.73
CA GLY A 78 -14.04 7.92 2.61
C GLY A 78 -12.64 8.51 2.41
N LEU A 79 -11.60 7.98 3.07
CA LEU A 79 -10.25 8.56 2.99
C LEU A 79 -9.51 8.23 1.68
N ALA A 80 -9.98 7.25 0.90
CA ALA A 80 -9.36 6.85 -0.36
C ALA A 80 -10.39 6.45 -1.43
N ASP A 81 -10.67 7.37 -2.36
CA ASP A 81 -11.63 7.18 -3.46
C ASP A 81 -11.37 5.93 -4.31
N VAL A 82 -10.10 5.57 -4.54
CA VAL A 82 -9.71 4.38 -5.31
C VAL A 82 -10.23 3.08 -4.69
N LEU A 83 -10.48 3.07 -3.38
CA LEU A 83 -11.00 1.91 -2.68
C LEU A 83 -12.52 1.97 -2.50
N GLN A 84 -13.22 3.01 -2.93
CA GLN A 84 -14.65 3.17 -2.63
C GLN A 84 -15.57 2.38 -3.59
N GLY A 85 -16.81 2.14 -3.14
CA GLY A 85 -17.86 1.55 -3.97
C GLY A 85 -17.74 0.04 -4.23
N LYS A 86 -18.56 -0.45 -5.16
CA LYS A 86 -18.52 -1.82 -5.66
C LYS A 86 -17.95 -1.80 -7.08
N PRO A 87 -16.74 -2.33 -7.30
CA PRO A 87 -16.14 -2.31 -8.62
C PRO A 87 -16.88 -3.28 -9.55
N SER A 88 -16.90 -3.01 -10.86
CA SER A 88 -17.54 -3.88 -11.87
C SER A 88 -16.80 -5.21 -12.05
N SER A 89 -15.51 -5.23 -11.72
CA SER A 89 -14.63 -6.40 -11.65
C SER A 89 -13.83 -6.34 -10.36
N THR A 90 -13.31 -7.47 -9.87
CA THR A 90 -12.50 -7.45 -8.65
C THR A 90 -11.29 -6.53 -8.79
N LEU A 91 -11.20 -5.56 -7.88
CA LEU A 91 -10.08 -4.64 -7.76
C LEU A 91 -9.00 -5.30 -6.88
N VAL A 92 -7.76 -5.25 -7.33
CA VAL A 92 -6.59 -5.62 -6.53
C VAL A 92 -5.55 -4.51 -6.65
N ILE A 93 -5.12 -3.98 -5.51
CA ILE A 93 -4.02 -3.01 -5.39
C ILE A 93 -2.93 -3.64 -4.55
N SER A 94 -1.72 -3.75 -5.09
CA SER A 94 -0.53 -4.18 -4.36
C SER A 94 0.28 -2.97 -3.89
N SER A 95 0.94 -3.09 -2.74
CA SER A 95 1.75 -2.03 -2.15
C SER A 95 2.89 -1.55 -3.07
N ASP A 96 3.41 -2.40 -3.94
CA ASP A 96 4.49 -2.10 -4.90
C ASP A 96 3.99 -1.53 -6.24
N SER A 97 2.69 -1.47 -6.47
CA SER A 97 2.11 -0.82 -7.65
C SER A 97 2.07 0.71 -7.49
N ALA A 98 2.03 1.44 -8.60
CA ALA A 98 1.89 2.91 -8.56
C ALA A 98 0.64 3.35 -7.76
N ALA A 99 -0.51 2.70 -7.98
CA ALA A 99 -1.74 2.96 -7.23
C ALA A 99 -1.59 2.65 -5.72
N GLY A 100 -0.83 1.60 -5.38
CA GLY A 100 -0.55 1.25 -3.99
C GLY A 100 0.36 2.24 -3.29
N GLN A 101 1.37 2.77 -3.98
CA GLN A 101 2.26 3.80 -3.46
C GLN A 101 1.52 5.13 -3.25
N ASP A 102 0.67 5.52 -4.20
CA ASP A 102 -0.19 6.70 -4.07
C ASP A 102 -1.17 6.54 -2.90
N LEU A 103 -1.78 5.37 -2.76
CA LEU A 103 -2.67 5.02 -1.65
C LEU A 103 -1.93 5.04 -0.30
N ALA A 104 -0.71 4.53 -0.25
CA ALA A 104 0.11 4.51 0.97
C ALA A 104 0.44 5.94 1.44
N ARG A 105 0.81 6.83 0.51
CA ARG A 105 1.03 8.26 0.83
C ARG A 105 -0.24 8.92 1.36
N LYS A 106 -1.34 8.81 0.60
CA LYS A 106 -2.65 9.40 0.94
C LYS A 106 -3.14 8.98 2.32
N LEU A 107 -2.88 7.72 2.70
CA LEU A 107 -3.31 7.13 3.96
C LEU A 107 -2.22 7.13 5.05
N ASN A 108 -1.06 7.75 4.83
CA ASN A 108 0.10 7.73 5.74
C ASN A 108 0.42 6.31 6.26
N ILE A 109 0.48 5.35 5.34
CA ILE A 109 0.89 3.97 5.60
C ILE A 109 2.41 3.88 5.46
N GLN A 110 3.07 3.39 6.50
CA GLN A 110 4.51 3.19 6.55
C GLN A 110 4.79 1.70 6.65
N THR A 111 4.81 1.04 5.49
CA THR A 111 5.14 -0.39 5.43
C THR A 111 6.62 -0.59 5.77
N LYS A 112 6.91 -1.56 6.63
CA LYS A 112 8.28 -1.89 7.01
C LYS A 112 9.07 -2.35 5.77
N GLU A 113 10.36 -2.07 5.75
CA GLU A 113 11.25 -2.57 4.69
C GLU A 113 11.17 -4.10 4.58
N GLY A 114 10.99 -4.58 3.35
CA GLY A 114 10.83 -6.00 3.04
C GLY A 114 9.40 -6.53 3.22
N ASP A 115 8.49 -5.79 3.83
CA ASP A 115 7.08 -6.16 3.97
C ASP A 115 6.26 -5.65 2.76
N GLY A 116 5.01 -6.11 2.65
CA GLY A 116 4.10 -5.69 1.58
C GLY A 116 2.64 -5.94 1.93
N TRP A 117 1.72 -5.37 1.16
CA TRP A 117 0.29 -5.58 1.37
C TRP A 117 -0.51 -5.59 0.08
N PHE A 118 -1.69 -6.18 0.14
CA PHE A 118 -2.70 -6.15 -0.92
C PHE A 118 -4.02 -5.64 -0.38
N ALA A 119 -4.73 -4.90 -1.21
CA ALA A 119 -6.14 -4.57 -1.04
C ALA A 119 -6.95 -5.20 -2.16
N ARG A 120 -7.82 -6.15 -1.81
CA ARG A 120 -8.75 -6.79 -2.74
C ARG A 120 -10.18 -6.41 -2.40
N VAL A 121 -10.87 -5.80 -3.37
CA VAL A 121 -12.28 -5.45 -3.27
C VAL A 121 -13.05 -6.26 -4.32
N GLN A 122 -13.94 -7.13 -3.86
CA GLN A 122 -14.80 -7.95 -4.70
C GLN A 122 -16.00 -7.15 -5.22
N THR A 123 -16.62 -7.64 -6.29
CA THR A 123 -17.81 -7.01 -6.92
C THR A 123 -19.02 -6.92 -5.98
N ASP A 124 -19.14 -7.83 -5.01
CA ASP A 124 -20.19 -7.77 -3.97
C ASP A 124 -19.88 -6.74 -2.85
N GLY A 125 -18.68 -6.17 -2.86
CA GLY A 125 -18.17 -5.20 -1.88
C GLY A 125 -17.39 -5.82 -0.72
N THR A 126 -17.32 -7.14 -0.63
CA THR A 126 -16.47 -7.85 0.35
C THR A 126 -15.02 -7.49 0.10
N THR A 127 -14.32 -7.16 1.18
CA THR A 127 -12.96 -6.63 1.12
C THR A 127 -12.02 -7.48 1.94
N VAL A 128 -10.88 -7.80 1.33
CA VAL A 128 -9.78 -8.53 1.96
C VAL A 128 -8.53 -7.67 1.88
N PHE A 129 -7.94 -7.39 3.02
CA PHE A 129 -6.62 -6.79 3.12
C PHE A 129 -5.63 -7.86 3.57
N SER A 130 -4.55 -8.05 2.84
CA SER A 130 -3.49 -9.00 3.19
C SER A 130 -2.22 -8.24 3.50
N TYR A 131 -1.62 -8.47 4.67
CA TYR A 131 -0.31 -7.94 5.02
C TYR A 131 0.72 -9.07 5.10
N TYR A 132 1.77 -8.98 4.29
CA TYR A 132 2.91 -9.88 4.28
C TYR A 132 4.05 -9.28 5.09
N SER A 133 4.57 -10.03 6.07
CA SER A 133 5.78 -9.65 6.79
C SER A 133 6.95 -10.56 6.44
N ALA A 134 8.08 -9.98 6.05
CA ALA A 134 9.32 -10.71 5.83
C ALA A 134 9.76 -11.44 7.11
N ALA A 135 9.60 -10.81 8.28
CA ALA A 135 9.93 -11.41 9.56
C ALA A 135 9.14 -12.69 9.85
N ALA A 136 7.85 -12.72 9.47
CA ALA A 136 7.00 -13.92 9.61
C ALA A 136 7.30 -15.00 8.56
N ASN A 137 8.12 -14.69 7.54
CA ASN A 137 8.44 -15.55 6.40
C ASN A 137 9.95 -15.76 6.27
N ASN A 138 10.64 -15.96 7.40
CA ASN A 138 12.07 -16.30 7.46
C ASN A 138 12.99 -15.25 6.81
N GLY A 139 12.58 -13.98 6.83
CA GLY A 139 13.35 -12.87 6.26
C GLY A 139 13.25 -12.74 4.74
N VAL A 140 12.46 -13.58 4.06
CA VAL A 140 12.17 -13.40 2.63
C VAL A 140 11.38 -12.11 2.46
N THR A 141 11.92 -11.17 1.70
CA THR A 141 11.23 -9.91 1.44
C THR A 141 10.11 -10.07 0.41
N PHE A 142 9.15 -9.16 0.44
CA PHE A 142 8.05 -9.11 -0.50
C PHE A 142 8.54 -9.03 -1.96
N SER A 143 9.58 -8.24 -2.22
CA SER A 143 10.19 -8.13 -3.55
C SER A 143 10.90 -9.40 -3.99
N GLN A 144 11.58 -10.11 -3.08
CA GLN A 144 12.17 -11.42 -3.37
C GLN A 144 11.09 -12.47 -3.67
N LEU A 145 9.99 -12.46 -2.92
CA LEU A 145 8.84 -13.34 -3.18
C LEU A 145 8.21 -13.04 -4.54
N ALA A 146 8.02 -11.77 -4.88
CA ALA A 146 7.50 -11.34 -6.19
C ALA A 146 8.41 -11.79 -7.33
N ALA A 147 9.74 -11.61 -7.19
CA ALA A 147 10.72 -12.03 -8.17
C ALA A 147 10.73 -13.57 -8.36
N ASP A 148 10.64 -14.33 -7.27
CA ASP A 148 10.57 -15.78 -7.34
C ASP A 148 9.26 -16.27 -7.95
N TYR A 149 8.12 -15.64 -7.64
CA TYR A 149 6.85 -15.95 -8.30
C TYR A 149 6.93 -15.70 -9.81
N ASN A 150 7.48 -14.56 -10.24
CA ASN A 150 7.60 -14.23 -11.65
C ASN A 150 8.53 -15.21 -12.40
N SER A 151 9.56 -15.71 -11.73
CA SER A 151 10.51 -16.67 -12.31
C SER A 151 9.97 -18.11 -12.28
N ASN A 152 9.21 -18.46 -11.23
CA ASN A 152 8.80 -19.83 -10.91
C ASN A 152 7.30 -19.89 -10.51
N PRO A 153 6.34 -19.47 -11.35
CA PRO A 153 4.94 -19.34 -10.92
C PRO A 153 4.32 -20.67 -10.51
N THR A 154 4.72 -21.79 -11.13
CA THR A 154 4.24 -23.15 -10.82
C THR A 154 4.67 -23.67 -9.45
N LYS A 155 5.73 -23.09 -8.85
CA LYS A 155 6.11 -23.35 -7.45
C LYS A 155 4.99 -22.95 -6.50
N TYR A 156 4.22 -21.93 -6.87
CA TYR A 156 3.17 -21.35 -6.04
C TYR A 156 1.77 -21.78 -6.47
N TYR A 157 1.52 -21.87 -7.78
CA TYR A 157 0.19 -22.13 -8.31
C TYR A 157 0.24 -22.83 -9.66
N GLU A 158 -0.53 -23.91 -9.80
CA GLU A 158 -0.84 -24.56 -11.07
C GLU A 158 -2.37 -24.67 -11.20
N ALA A 159 -2.96 -24.25 -12.32
CA ALA A 159 -4.43 -24.23 -12.47
C ALA A 159 -5.09 -25.61 -12.22
N SER A 160 -4.43 -26.70 -12.60
CA SER A 160 -4.89 -28.07 -12.41
C SER A 160 -4.81 -28.59 -10.97
N LYS A 161 -3.93 -28.02 -10.13
CA LYS A 161 -3.67 -28.49 -8.76
C LYS A 161 -4.06 -27.48 -7.68
N GLY A 162 -4.21 -26.21 -8.05
CA GLY A 162 -4.33 -25.08 -7.13
C GLY A 162 -2.99 -24.63 -6.58
N ASN A 163 -3.01 -24.03 -5.38
CA ASN A 163 -1.81 -23.53 -4.73
C ASN A 163 -0.95 -24.66 -4.17
N ASN A 164 0.36 -24.61 -4.48
CA ASN A 164 1.36 -25.59 -4.06
C ASN A 164 2.15 -25.14 -2.81
N ALA A 165 2.21 -23.82 -2.56
CA ALA A 165 2.94 -23.23 -1.44
C ALA A 165 2.11 -22.16 -0.73
N THR A 166 2.42 -21.93 0.55
CA THR A 166 1.78 -20.90 1.37
C THR A 166 2.81 -20.09 2.12
N VAL A 167 2.50 -18.81 2.35
CA VAL A 167 3.23 -17.88 3.21
C VAL A 167 2.43 -17.57 4.47
N ARG A 168 3.01 -16.81 5.41
CA ARG A 168 2.30 -16.26 6.58
C ARG A 168 1.92 -14.82 6.35
N ILE A 169 0.67 -14.49 6.65
CA ILE A 169 0.12 -13.13 6.53
C ILE A 169 -0.71 -12.75 7.74
N THR A 170 -0.97 -11.45 7.88
CA THR A 170 -2.09 -10.93 8.65
C THR A 170 -3.20 -10.55 7.67
N GLU A 171 -4.41 -11.03 7.93
CA GLU A 171 -5.60 -10.79 7.11
C GLU A 171 -6.53 -9.80 7.80
N GLY A 172 -7.14 -8.91 7.00
CA GLY A 172 -8.32 -8.12 7.36
C GLY A 172 -9.50 -8.51 6.47
N LEU A 173 -10.61 -8.96 7.06
CA LEU A 173 -11.77 -9.45 6.32
C LEU A 173 -13.04 -8.69 6.68
N PHE A 174 -13.57 -7.95 5.70
CA PHE A 174 -14.67 -7.02 5.88
C PHE A 174 -15.80 -7.27 4.89
N ASN A 175 -17.04 -7.20 5.37
CA ASN A 175 -18.21 -7.22 4.50
C ASN A 175 -18.37 -5.87 3.76
N SER A 176 -19.41 -5.76 2.92
CA SER A 176 -19.67 -4.55 2.14
C SER A 176 -19.95 -3.28 2.96
N GLN A 177 -20.15 -3.40 4.28
CA GLN A 177 -20.39 -2.30 5.21
C GLN A 177 -19.17 -1.97 6.10
N GLY A 178 -18.03 -2.63 5.88
CA GLY A 178 -16.81 -2.41 6.68
C GLY A 178 -16.85 -3.08 8.05
N LYS A 179 -17.82 -3.97 8.30
CA LYS A 179 -17.89 -4.80 9.50
C LYS A 179 -17.25 -6.17 9.26
N SER A 180 -17.05 -6.94 10.32
CA SER A 180 -16.61 -8.34 10.23
C SER A 180 -17.43 -9.11 9.18
N ALA A 181 -16.74 -9.80 8.26
CA ALA A 181 -17.40 -10.72 7.33
C ALA A 181 -17.63 -12.13 7.92
N VAL A 182 -17.15 -12.37 9.14
CA VAL A 182 -17.36 -13.65 9.86
C VAL A 182 -18.29 -13.46 11.07
N GLY A 183 -18.97 -14.55 11.46
CA GLY A 183 -19.92 -14.55 12.57
C GLY A 183 -19.32 -14.26 13.95
N SER A 184 -18.00 -14.41 14.12
CA SER A 184 -17.32 -14.13 15.39
C SER A 184 -17.14 -12.63 15.68
N GLY A 185 -17.41 -11.75 14.71
CA GLY A 185 -17.18 -10.31 14.84
C GLY A 185 -15.71 -9.88 14.72
N LYS A 186 -14.77 -10.83 14.60
CA LYS A 186 -13.33 -10.55 14.43
C LYS A 186 -13.04 -10.08 13.01
N THR A 187 -12.33 -8.97 12.87
CA THR A 187 -11.97 -8.37 11.57
C THR A 187 -10.55 -8.64 11.13
N VAL A 188 -9.61 -8.81 12.08
CA VAL A 188 -8.17 -9.00 11.79
C VAL A 188 -7.68 -10.34 12.32
N PHE A 189 -6.99 -11.12 11.49
CA PHE A 189 -6.48 -12.46 11.79
C PHE A 189 -4.97 -12.52 11.52
N GLU A 190 -4.19 -12.76 12.56
CA GLU A 190 -2.73 -12.78 12.48
C GLU A 190 -2.19 -14.19 12.20
N ASN A 191 -1.05 -14.26 11.52
CA ASN A 191 -0.30 -15.50 11.25
C ASN A 191 -1.13 -16.59 10.55
N VAL A 192 -2.03 -16.19 9.65
CA VAL A 192 -2.82 -17.11 8.83
C VAL A 192 -2.05 -17.53 7.58
N LYS A 193 -2.52 -18.59 6.92
CA LYS A 193 -1.96 -19.02 5.64
C LYS A 193 -2.36 -18.03 4.55
N GLY A 194 -1.37 -17.49 3.84
CA GLY A 194 -1.54 -16.75 2.60
C GLY A 194 -1.20 -17.63 1.41
N PHE A 195 -2.09 -17.68 0.42
CA PHE A 195 -1.92 -18.39 -0.83
C PHE A 195 -1.36 -17.42 -1.87
N VAL A 196 -0.22 -17.78 -2.46
CA VAL A 196 0.41 -17.00 -3.53
C VAL A 196 -0.06 -17.55 -4.87
N GLY A 197 -0.53 -16.67 -5.76
CA GLY A 197 -1.01 -17.09 -7.09
C GLY A 197 -1.34 -15.90 -7.99
N PRO A 198 -1.84 -16.16 -9.21
CA PRO A 198 -2.24 -15.09 -10.13
C PRO A 198 -3.33 -14.20 -9.52
N SER A 199 -3.23 -12.90 -9.77
CA SER A 199 -4.24 -11.93 -9.32
C SER A 199 -5.54 -12.08 -10.12
N PRO A 200 -6.73 -12.03 -9.46
CA PRO A 200 -8.03 -12.03 -10.16
C PRO A 200 -8.26 -10.75 -10.97
N SER A 201 -7.45 -9.70 -10.78
CA SER A 201 -7.50 -8.49 -11.63
C SER A 201 -6.88 -8.71 -13.02
N GLY A 202 -6.26 -9.87 -13.28
CA GLY A 202 -5.67 -10.22 -14.58
C GLY A 202 -4.21 -9.77 -14.77
N SER A 203 -3.60 -9.09 -13.79
CA SER A 203 -2.21 -8.65 -13.85
C SER A 203 -1.47 -8.92 -12.54
N GLY A 204 -0.26 -9.50 -12.64
CA GLY A 204 0.60 -9.77 -11.50
C GLY A 204 0.10 -10.90 -10.60
N PHE A 205 0.61 -10.92 -9.37
CA PHE A 205 0.30 -11.94 -8.37
C PHE A 205 -0.45 -11.32 -7.19
N ILE A 206 -1.01 -12.18 -6.35
CA ILE A 206 -1.63 -11.80 -5.08
C ILE A 206 -1.20 -12.78 -3.99
N ILE A 207 -1.17 -12.30 -2.75
CA ILE A 207 -1.14 -13.14 -1.55
C ILE A 207 -2.49 -12.98 -0.86
N ASP A 208 -3.29 -14.05 -0.81
CA ASP A 208 -4.65 -14.00 -0.28
C ASP A 208 -4.92 -15.14 0.72
N PRO A 209 -5.68 -14.90 1.79
CA PRO A 209 -6.15 -15.97 2.69
C PRO A 209 -7.08 -16.98 1.99
N THR A 210 -7.68 -16.61 0.86
CA THR A 210 -8.49 -17.47 0.00
C THR A 210 -7.60 -18.17 -1.01
N ARG A 211 -7.81 -19.47 -1.24
CA ARG A 211 -7.12 -20.21 -2.32
C ARG A 211 -7.37 -19.54 -3.67
N THR A 212 -6.34 -19.50 -4.52
CA THR A 212 -6.40 -18.77 -5.79
C THR A 212 -7.52 -19.26 -6.72
N ASN A 213 -7.82 -20.57 -6.73
CA ASN A 213 -8.94 -21.13 -7.50
C ASN A 213 -10.33 -20.67 -7.03
N ASN A 214 -10.43 -20.08 -5.85
CA ASN A 214 -11.67 -19.60 -5.24
C ASN A 214 -11.74 -18.07 -5.21
N LEU A 215 -10.75 -17.38 -5.78
CA LEU A 215 -10.79 -15.92 -5.90
C LEU A 215 -11.88 -15.54 -6.90
N LYS A 216 -12.68 -14.56 -6.50
CA LYS A 216 -13.71 -13.92 -7.32
C LYS A 216 -13.19 -12.61 -7.88
#